data_AF-A0A1I9G8Z7-F1
#
_entry.id   AF-A0A1I9G8Z7-F1
#
_cell.length_a   1.000
_cell.length_b   1.000
_cell.length_c   1.000
_cell.angle_alpha   90.00
_cell.angle_beta   90.00
_cell.angle_gamma   90.00
#
_symmetry.space_group_name_H-M   'P 1'
#
loop_
_entity.id
_entity.type
_entity.pdbx_description
1 polymer ?
#
loop_
_entity_poly.entity_id
_entity_poly.type
_entity_poly.pdbx_seq_one_letter_code
_entity_poly.pdbx_strand_id
1 'polypeptide(L)'
;NAIFATDSSSFSLKANTAEDLSLLLQRVTYGNTKNLPTPGYRTFFINTTVLCSNGKTLTLNPSKGSIFVQHEAEPVISISGLSVVNSDQHLVKTGAPMLPEIKITVTQNINGGKFQLYYKFSELAFDIP
;
A
#
# COMPACT_ATOMS: atom_id res chain seq x y z
N ASN A 1 2.31 11.74 -29.20
CA ASN A 1 3.31 10.65 -29.17
C ASN A 1 4.15 10.79 -27.92
N ALA A 2 4.43 9.70 -27.20
CA ALA A 2 5.27 9.71 -25.99
C ALA A 2 6.61 9.02 -26.27
N ILE A 3 7.71 9.63 -25.82
CA ILE A 3 9.06 9.06 -25.94
C ILE A 3 9.58 8.86 -24.52
N PHE A 4 9.95 7.62 -24.20
CA PHE A 4 10.52 7.23 -22.92
C PHE A 4 12.00 6.93 -23.14
N ALA A 5 12.88 7.57 -22.36
CA ALA A 5 14.27 7.17 -22.34
C ALA A 5 14.40 5.93 -21.44
N THR A 6 14.87 4.83 -22.01
CA THR A 6 15.18 3.59 -21.28
C THR A 6 16.04 3.94 -20.07
N ASP A 7 15.63 3.45 -18.90
CA ASP A 7 16.32 3.58 -17.62
C ASP A 7 16.28 4.97 -16.96
N SER A 8 15.36 5.85 -17.39
CA SER A 8 15.19 7.18 -16.79
C SER A 8 13.75 7.45 -16.36
N SER A 9 13.59 8.21 -15.27
CA SER A 9 12.29 8.72 -14.81
C SER A 9 11.83 9.96 -15.59
N SER A 10 12.35 10.16 -16.81
CA SER A 10 11.98 11.27 -17.68
C SER A 10 11.29 10.75 -18.94
N PHE A 11 10.29 11.49 -19.39
CA PHE A 11 9.56 11.19 -20.61
C PHE A 11 9.17 12.50 -21.29
N SER A 12 8.97 12.44 -22.60
CA SER A 12 8.55 13.59 -23.40
C SER A 12 7.21 13.31 -24.06
N LEU A 13 6.29 14.27 -23.96
CA LEU A 13 5.00 14.25 -24.63
C LEU A 13 5.01 15.25 -25.78
N LYS A 14 4.50 14.81 -26.94
CA LYS A 14 4.26 15.68 -28.09
C LYS A 14 2.78 15.66 -28.47
N ALA A 15 2.19 16.85 -28.55
CA ALA A 15 0.82 17.11 -29.00
C ALA A 15 0.81 18.30 -29.96
N ASN A 16 -0.26 18.41 -30.76
CA ASN A 16 -0.41 19.50 -31.75
C ASN A 16 -1.12 20.72 -31.17
N THR A 17 -1.99 20.53 -30.17
CA THR A 17 -2.76 21.58 -29.50
C THR A 17 -2.48 21.59 -27.99
N ALA A 18 -2.81 22.69 -27.32
CA ALA A 18 -2.66 22.81 -25.87
C ALA A 18 -3.67 21.92 -25.12
N GLU A 19 -4.88 21.79 -25.67
CA GLU A 19 -5.95 20.96 -25.15
C GLU A 19 -5.55 19.47 -25.16
N ASP A 20 -4.99 19.00 -26.28
CA ASP A 20 -4.51 17.62 -26.39
C ASP A 20 -3.36 17.34 -25.42
N LEU A 21 -2.44 18.31 -25.26
CA LEU A 21 -1.35 18.19 -24.29
C LEU A 21 -1.88 18.07 -22.87
N SER A 22 -2.91 18.86 -22.52
CA SER A 22 -3.58 18.81 -21.22
C SER A 22 -4.21 17.43 -20.96
N LEU A 23 -4.92 16.88 -21.95
CA LEU A 23 -5.52 15.54 -21.86
C LEU A 23 -4.46 14.44 -21.71
N LEU A 24 -3.31 14.57 -22.38
CA LEU A 24 -2.20 13.62 -22.21
C LEU A 24 -1.58 13.71 -20.82
N LEU A 25 -1.38 14.93 -20.30
CA LEU A 25 -0.85 15.15 -18.96
C LEU A 25 -1.77 14.58 -17.86
N GLN A 26 -3.08 14.64 -18.04
CA GLN A 26 -4.05 14.04 -17.12
C GLN A 26 -3.94 12.51 -17.01
N ARG A 27 -3.38 11.84 -18.01
CA ARG A 27 -3.18 10.38 -18.02
C ARG A 27 -1.83 9.95 -17.43
N VAL A 28 -0.96 10.91 -17.08
CA VAL A 28 0.35 10.61 -16.50
C VAL A 28 0.16 10.23 -15.03
N THR A 29 0.59 9.02 -14.67
CA THR A 29 0.53 8.52 -13.30
C THR A 29 1.92 8.26 -12.75
N TYR A 30 2.10 8.52 -11.46
CA TYR A 30 3.28 8.11 -10.74
C TYR A 30 3.22 6.62 -10.40
N GLY A 31 4.22 5.85 -10.86
CA GLY A 31 4.43 4.46 -10.47
C GLY A 31 5.70 4.33 -9.65
N ASN A 32 5.63 3.67 -8.50
CA ASN A 32 6.81 3.31 -7.70
C ASN A 32 7.19 1.86 -8.01
N THR A 33 8.46 1.62 -8.32
CA THR A 33 8.98 0.27 -8.64
C THR A 33 9.41 -0.51 -7.40
N LYS A 34 9.43 0.10 -6.21
CA LYS A 34 9.76 -0.59 -4.95
C LYS A 34 8.53 -1.28 -4.37
N ASN A 35 8.71 -2.51 -3.90
CA ASN A 35 7.69 -3.28 -3.17
C ASN A 35 7.20 -2.55 -1.90
N LEU A 36 8.10 -1.87 -1.19
CA LEU A 36 7.79 -1.02 -0.04
C LEU A 36 8.12 0.44 -0.39
N PRO A 37 7.13 1.27 -0.72
CA PRO A 37 7.37 2.65 -1.11
C PRO A 37 7.90 3.45 0.08
N THR A 38 9.02 4.17 -0.12
CA THR A 38 9.54 5.08 0.89
C THR A 38 8.61 6.30 1.00
N PRO A 39 8.04 6.59 2.19
CA PRO A 39 7.15 7.73 2.37
C PRO A 39 7.84 9.07 2.10
N GLY A 40 7.03 10.10 1.83
CA GLY A 40 7.46 11.48 1.67
C GLY A 40 7.19 12.07 0.30
N TYR A 41 7.79 13.24 0.04
CA TYR A 41 7.54 14.02 -1.16
C TYR A 41 8.46 13.61 -2.32
N ARG A 42 7.88 13.49 -3.51
CA ARG A 42 8.59 13.29 -4.79
C ARG A 42 8.33 14.50 -5.66
N THR A 43 9.34 15.36 -5.76
CA THR A 43 9.27 16.56 -6.62
C THR A 43 9.50 16.15 -8.07
N PHE A 44 8.71 16.72 -8.97
CA PHE A 44 8.91 16.61 -10.42
C PHE A 44 8.85 17.98 -11.08
N PHE A 45 9.44 18.09 -12.27
CA PHE A 45 9.49 19.31 -13.06
C PHE A 45 8.93 19.04 -14.45
N ILE A 46 8.17 20.00 -14.98
CA ILE A 46 7.66 19.95 -16.35
C ILE A 46 8.28 21.11 -17.12
N ASN A 47 9.08 20.76 -18.12
CA ASN A 47 9.64 21.70 -19.07
C ASN A 47 8.81 21.61 -20.35
N THR A 48 8.28 22.75 -20.82
CA THR A 48 7.43 22.80 -22.01
C THR A 48 8.06 23.67 -23.08
N THR A 49 8.10 23.15 -24.30
CA THR A 49 8.61 23.85 -25.47
C THR A 49 7.54 23.84 -26.55
N VAL A 50 7.23 25.01 -27.10
CA VAL A 50 6.21 25.20 -28.13
C VAL A 50 6.91 25.54 -29.45
N LEU A 51 6.60 24.78 -30.50
CA LEU A 51 7.01 25.10 -31.87
C LEU A 51 5.88 25.89 -32.54
N CYS A 52 6.12 27.16 -32.82
CA CYS A 52 5.15 28.03 -33.48
C CYS A 52 5.14 27.82 -35.00
N SER A 53 4.03 28.18 -35.65
CA SER A 53 3.85 28.09 -37.10
C SER A 53 4.87 28.91 -37.92
N ASN A 54 5.46 29.94 -37.32
CA ASN A 54 6.54 30.74 -37.90
C ASN A 54 7.94 30.11 -37.75
N GLY A 55 8.02 28.84 -37.31
CA GLY A 55 9.28 28.12 -37.09
C GLY A 55 10.05 28.54 -35.85
N LYS A 56 9.52 29.48 -35.03
CA LYS A 56 10.15 29.86 -33.76
C LYS A 56 9.81 28.85 -32.69
N THR A 57 10.80 28.56 -31.84
CA THR A 57 10.65 27.71 -30.67
C THR A 57 10.59 28.59 -29.42
N LEU A 58 9.52 28.47 -28.64
CA LEU A 58 9.34 29.17 -27.37
C LEU A 58 9.46 28.18 -26.22
N THR A 59 10.32 28.48 -25.25
CA THR A 59 10.42 27.73 -23.99
C THR A 59 9.57 28.42 -22.94
N LEU A 60 8.63 27.69 -22.36
CA LEU A 60 7.79 28.20 -21.27
C LEU A 60 8.52 28.07 -19.93
N ASN A 61 8.03 28.84 -18.94
CA ASN A 61 8.54 28.72 -17.58
C ASN A 61 8.31 27.29 -17.06
N PRO A 62 9.34 26.66 -16.47
CA PRO A 62 9.20 25.32 -15.94
C PRO A 62 8.23 25.32 -14.76
N SER A 63 7.33 24.33 -14.72
CA SER A 63 6.44 24.14 -13.59
C SER A 63 6.98 23.05 -12.66
N LYS A 64 6.76 23.24 -11.36
CA LYS A 64 7.18 22.31 -10.31
C LYS A 64 5.95 21.70 -9.66
N GLY A 65 5.95 20.37 -9.53
CA GLY A 65 4.92 19.62 -8.84
C GLY A 65 5.51 18.71 -7.76
N SER A 66 4.64 18.16 -6.91
CA SER A 66 5.03 17.22 -5.86
C SER A 66 3.99 16.12 -5.72
N ILE A 67 4.45 14.88 -5.58
CA ILE A 67 3.63 13.71 -5.26
C ILE A 67 3.91 13.34 -3.81
N PHE A 68 2.86 13.17 -3.01
CA PHE A 68 2.98 12.72 -1.62
C PHE A 68 2.78 11.19 -1.55
N VAL A 69 3.83 10.49 -1.16
CA VAL A 69 3.80 9.04 -0.94
C VAL A 69 3.52 8.79 0.53
N GLN A 70 2.38 8.20 0.84
CA GLN A 70 1.98 7.88 2.21
C GLN A 70 2.68 6.63 2.73
N HIS A 71 2.80 6.54 4.05
CA HIS A 71 3.26 5.32 4.71
C HIS A 71 2.17 4.25 4.62
N GLU A 72 2.59 3.02 4.39
CA GLU A 72 1.68 1.87 4.48
C GLU A 72 1.22 1.72 5.93
N ALA A 73 -0.05 1.41 6.16
CA ALA A 73 -0.54 1.24 7.52
C ALA A 73 0.10 0.01 8.17
N GLU A 74 0.74 0.20 9.33
CA GLU A 74 1.27 -0.92 10.10
C GLU A 74 0.11 -1.86 10.52
N PRO A 75 0.22 -3.18 10.28
CA PRO A 75 -0.78 -4.12 10.74
C PRO A 75 -0.79 -4.18 12.28
N VAL A 76 -1.96 -4.07 12.88
CA VAL A 76 -2.12 -4.26 14.33
C VAL A 76 -2.58 -5.69 14.58
N ILE A 77 -1.77 -6.48 15.29
CA ILE A 77 -2.15 -7.82 15.76
C ILE A 77 -2.67 -7.69 17.18
N SER A 78 -3.93 -8.05 17.40
CA SER A 78 -4.55 -8.12 18.73
C SER A 78 -4.87 -9.57 19.07
N ILE A 79 -4.35 -10.05 20.20
CA ILE A 79 -4.65 -11.39 20.71
C ILE A 79 -5.50 -11.21 21.96
N SER A 80 -6.71 -11.76 21.96
CA SER A 80 -7.59 -11.81 23.12
C SER A 80 -7.90 -13.26 23.49
N GLY A 81 -8.12 -13.54 24.77
CA GLY A 81 -8.44 -14.88 25.24
C GLY A 81 -9.00 -14.84 26.66
N LEU A 82 -9.70 -15.91 27.04
CA LEU A 82 -10.21 -16.06 28.41
C LEU A 82 -9.08 -16.49 29.34
N SER A 83 -8.83 -15.70 30.40
CA SER A 83 -7.82 -16.01 31.43
C SER A 83 -8.29 -17.05 32.46
N VAL A 84 -9.60 -17.34 32.48
CA VAL A 84 -10.21 -18.20 33.50
C VAL A 84 -10.45 -19.59 32.93
N VAL A 85 -9.58 -20.53 33.31
CA VAL A 85 -9.85 -21.96 33.20
C VAL A 85 -10.73 -22.33 34.39
N ASN A 86 -12.03 -22.48 34.15
CA ASN A 86 -12.95 -22.99 35.17
C ASN A 86 -12.72 -24.50 35.28
N SER A 87 -11.78 -24.90 36.15
CA SER A 87 -11.38 -26.29 36.32
C SER A 87 -12.39 -26.99 37.22
N ASP A 88 -13.46 -27.51 36.63
CA ASP A 88 -14.40 -28.37 37.35
C ASP A 88 -13.74 -29.73 37.61
N GLN A 89 -13.87 -30.28 38.81
CA GLN A 89 -13.10 -31.47 39.26
C GLN A 89 -13.38 -32.73 38.42
N HIS A 90 -14.44 -32.73 37.61
CA HIS A 90 -14.79 -33.77 36.64
C HIS A 90 -14.07 -33.63 35.28
N LEU A 91 -13.63 -32.43 34.89
CA LEU A 91 -12.95 -32.16 33.61
C LEU A 91 -11.47 -32.54 33.63
N VAL A 92 -10.84 -32.55 34.82
CA VAL A 92 -9.42 -32.90 34.97
C VAL A 92 -9.16 -34.39 34.68
N LYS A 93 -10.17 -35.26 34.84
CA LYS A 93 -10.06 -36.71 34.56
C LYS A 93 -10.09 -37.07 33.07
N THR A 94 -10.49 -36.13 32.22
CA THR A 94 -10.65 -36.35 30.77
C THR A 94 -9.72 -35.50 29.91
N GLY A 95 -8.91 -34.62 30.53
CA GLY A 95 -8.04 -33.67 29.84
C GLY A 95 -8.74 -32.35 29.59
N ALA A 96 -8.61 -31.40 30.52
CA ALA A 96 -9.18 -30.06 30.34
C ALA A 96 -8.27 -29.22 29.41
N PRO A 97 -8.81 -28.55 28.38
CA PRO A 97 -8.02 -27.66 27.53
C PRO A 97 -7.51 -26.46 28.32
N MET A 98 -6.18 -26.27 28.34
CA MET A 98 -5.50 -25.22 29.10
C MET A 98 -5.83 -23.79 28.64
N LEU A 99 -6.36 -23.63 27.43
CA LEU A 99 -6.73 -22.36 26.81
C LEU A 99 -8.05 -22.55 26.06
N PRO A 100 -9.21 -22.38 26.72
CA PRO A 100 -10.51 -22.73 26.15
C PRO A 100 -10.88 -21.86 24.94
N GLU A 101 -10.34 -20.63 24.84
CA GLU A 101 -10.57 -19.76 23.68
C GLU A 101 -9.47 -18.69 23.55
N ILE A 102 -8.70 -18.73 22.47
CA ILE A 102 -7.82 -17.64 22.03
C ILE A 102 -8.37 -17.11 20.70
N LYS A 103 -8.68 -15.82 20.66
CA LYS A 103 -9.05 -15.08 19.46
C LYS A 103 -7.90 -14.18 19.03
N ILE A 104 -7.25 -14.52 17.92
CA ILE A 104 -6.23 -13.69 17.29
C ILE A 104 -6.89 -12.83 16.21
N THR A 105 -7.02 -11.52 16.42
CA THR A 105 -7.54 -10.58 15.43
C THR A 105 -6.38 -9.81 14.81
N VAL A 106 -6.08 -10.07 13.54
CA VAL A 106 -5.14 -9.26 12.75
C VAL A 106 -5.94 -8.15 12.06
N THR A 107 -5.72 -6.89 12.42
CA THR A 107 -6.31 -5.76 11.72
C THR A 107 -5.25 -5.13 10.83
N GLN A 108 -5.32 -5.41 9.52
CA GLN A 108 -4.52 -4.72 8.53
C GLN A 108 -5.41 -3.75 7.76
N ASN A 109 -5.00 -2.49 7.64
CA ASN A 109 -5.68 -1.51 6.80
C ASN A 109 -5.00 -1.49 5.44
N ILE A 110 -5.24 -2.51 4.62
CA ILE A 110 -4.80 -2.55 3.22
C ILE A 110 -5.98 -2.11 2.36
N ASN A 111 -5.90 -0.88 1.82
CA ASN A 111 -6.86 -0.32 0.86
C ASN A 111 -8.34 -0.58 1.23
N GLY A 112 -8.71 -0.39 2.49
CA GLY A 112 -10.10 -0.52 2.96
C GLY A 112 -10.60 -1.95 3.21
N GLY A 113 -9.79 -2.99 2.98
CA GLY A 113 -10.13 -4.36 3.32
C GLY A 113 -9.73 -4.72 4.74
N LYS A 114 -10.68 -5.10 5.60
CA LYS A 114 -10.41 -5.72 6.90
C LYS A 114 -10.35 -7.24 6.74
N PHE A 115 -9.23 -7.84 7.10
CA PHE A 115 -9.10 -9.30 7.22
C PHE A 115 -9.31 -9.70 8.69
N GLN A 116 -9.95 -10.85 8.96
CA GLN A 116 -10.03 -11.44 10.29
C GLN A 116 -9.70 -12.93 10.18
N LEU A 117 -8.69 -13.37 10.93
CA LEU A 117 -8.32 -14.79 11.03
C LEU A 117 -8.90 -15.36 12.33
N TYR A 118 -9.43 -16.57 12.31
CA TYR A 118 -9.91 -17.27 13.50
C TYR A 118 -9.11 -18.56 13.64
N TYR A 119 -8.37 -18.70 14.75
CA TYR A 119 -7.63 -19.91 15.08
C TYR A 119 -8.27 -20.57 16.30
N LYS A 120 -8.60 -21.86 16.20
CA LYS A 120 -9.09 -22.67 17.31
C LYS A 120 -8.04 -23.73 17.63
N PHE A 121 -7.46 -23.67 18.82
CA PHE A 121 -6.63 -24.77 19.33
C PHE A 121 -7.55 -25.91 19.77
N SER A 122 -7.47 -27.06 19.10
CA SER A 122 -8.08 -28.31 19.53
C SER A 122 -7.07 -29.10 20.37
N GLU A 123 -7.45 -29.42 21.61
CA GLU A 123 -6.80 -30.33 22.58
C GLU A 123 -5.33 -30.72 22.34
N LEU A 124 -4.43 -30.12 23.13
CA LEU A 124 -3.15 -30.73 23.47
C LEU A 124 -3.33 -31.44 24.81
N ALA A 125 -3.63 -32.74 24.77
CA ALA A 125 -3.55 -33.59 25.95
C ALA A 125 -2.06 -33.85 26.24
N PHE A 126 -1.53 -33.27 27.32
CA PHE A 126 -0.25 -33.71 27.87
C PHE A 126 -0.53 -34.92 28.75
N ASP A 127 -0.12 -36.09 28.29
CA ASP A 127 -0.05 -37.28 29.13
C ASP A 127 1.12 -37.07 30.10
N ILE A 128 0.80 -36.82 31.37
CA ILE A 128 1.80 -36.73 32.44
C ILE A 128 1.95 -38.16 33.01
N PRO A 129 3.16 -38.74 33.05
CA PRO A 129 3.39 -40.10 33.51
C PRO A 129 3.05 -40.31 35.00
#